data_AF-A0A136L2L4-F1
#
_entry.id   AF-A0A136L2L4-F1
#
_cell.length_a   1.000
_cell.length_b   1.000
_cell.length_c   1.000
_cell.angle_alpha   90.00
_cell.angle_beta   90.00
_cell.angle_gamma   90.00
#
_symmetry.space_group_name_H-M   'P 1'
#
loop_
_entity.id
_entity.type
_entity.pdbx_description
1 polymer ?
#
loop_
_entity_poly.entity_id
_entity_poly.type
_entity_poly.pdbx_seq_one_letter_code
_entity_poly.pdbx_strand_id
1 'polypeptide(L)'
;MHLTDEQLNEYLDHETNEREQIELHLKTCHECSARFSDLQNLFLELDSLPDLQLTRDLSKRFNPSRELIRVPTRWFNLTVFAQATIALVALIIAIPFIAIYLQQIDTTMLVTSFAEVQTLWNTWLDALSTFEFESTAFELPTLPIVEMSSLLISLAGIFVVWIFGNGILLRNQIRR
;
A
#
# COMPACT_ATOMS: atom_id res chain seq x y z
N MET A 1 21.66 -48.29 -26.02
CA MET A 1 21.04 -46.96 -25.85
C MET A 1 20.15 -47.09 -24.63
N HIS A 2 20.38 -46.29 -23.60
CA HIS A 2 19.66 -46.36 -22.32
C HIS A 2 18.61 -45.24 -22.26
N LEU A 3 17.58 -45.42 -21.43
CA LEU A 3 16.66 -44.34 -21.08
C LEU A 3 17.40 -43.24 -20.32
N THR A 4 17.01 -41.98 -20.56
CA THR A 4 17.51 -40.85 -19.77
C THR A 4 16.77 -40.76 -18.43
N ASP A 5 17.34 -40.01 -17.49
CA ASP A 5 16.71 -39.79 -16.19
C ASP A 5 15.40 -39.01 -16.31
N GLU A 6 15.32 -38.07 -17.26
CA GLU A 6 14.09 -37.33 -17.54
C GLU A 6 12.97 -38.27 -17.99
N GLN A 7 13.25 -39.20 -18.92
CA GLN A 7 12.25 -40.17 -19.38
C GLN A 7 11.77 -41.10 -18.27
N LEU A 8 12.66 -41.47 -17.33
CA LEU A 8 12.30 -42.31 -16.19
C LEU A 8 11.42 -41.55 -15.18
N ASN A 9 11.73 -40.28 -14.92
CA ASN A 9 10.95 -39.43 -14.03
C ASN A 9 9.59 -39.09 -14.64
N GLU A 10 9.52 -38.72 -15.92
CA GLU A 10 8.24 -38.50 -16.62
C GLU A 10 7.36 -39.76 -16.61
N TYR A 11 7.96 -40.96 -16.66
CA TYR A 11 7.23 -42.21 -16.51
C TYR A 11 6.68 -42.41 -15.09
N LEU A 12 7.47 -42.09 -14.05
CA LEU A 12 7.04 -42.15 -12.65
C LEU A 12 5.92 -41.15 -12.35
N ASP A 13 6.04 -39.92 -12.86
CA ASP A 13 5.07 -38.83 -12.66
C ASP A 13 3.81 -38.96 -13.54
N HIS A 14 3.74 -40.00 -14.40
CA HIS A 14 2.65 -40.24 -15.34
C HIS A 14 2.49 -39.15 -16.42
N GLU A 15 3.56 -38.43 -16.75
CA GLU A 15 3.56 -37.32 -17.71
C GLU A 15 4.07 -37.71 -19.12
N THR A 16 4.52 -38.96 -19.31
CA THR A 16 5.03 -39.43 -20.62
C THR A 16 3.95 -39.96 -21.58
N ASN A 17 4.11 -39.68 -22.88
CA ASN A 17 3.30 -40.25 -23.96
C ASN A 17 3.88 -41.56 -24.53
N GLU A 18 5.10 -41.97 -24.13
CA GLU A 18 5.84 -43.11 -24.70
C GLU A 18 5.85 -44.34 -23.77
N ARG A 19 4.82 -44.47 -22.94
CA ARG A 19 4.75 -45.45 -21.84
C ARG A 19 5.04 -46.90 -22.27
N GLU A 20 4.44 -47.35 -23.37
CA GLU A 20 4.62 -48.72 -23.87
C GLU A 20 6.08 -49.01 -24.29
N GLN A 21 6.76 -48.02 -24.86
CA GLN A 21 8.16 -48.16 -25.31
C GLN A 21 9.12 -48.23 -24.11
N ILE A 22 8.86 -47.41 -23.09
CA ILE A 22 9.62 -47.41 -21.83
C ILE A 22 9.44 -48.75 -21.10
N GLU A 23 8.22 -49.27 -21.01
CA GLU A 23 7.96 -50.58 -20.39
C GLU A 23 8.64 -51.75 -21.10
N LEU A 24 8.69 -51.71 -22.43
CA LEU A 24 9.41 -52.70 -23.24
C LEU A 24 10.92 -52.60 -23.00
N HIS A 25 11.45 -51.37 -22.91
CA HIS A 25 12.85 -51.13 -22.60
C HIS A 25 13.23 -51.60 -21.19
N LEU A 26 12.40 -51.33 -20.18
CA LEU A 26 12.64 -51.76 -18.80
C LEU A 26 12.64 -53.29 -18.65
N LYS A 27 11.87 -54.01 -19.48
CA LYS A 27 11.89 -55.49 -19.50
C LYS A 27 13.15 -56.08 -20.14
N THR A 28 13.82 -55.33 -21.00
CA THR A 28 14.95 -55.81 -21.80
C THR A 28 16.30 -55.31 -21.29
N CYS A 29 16.34 -54.14 -20.64
CA CYS A 29 17.55 -53.54 -20.10
C CYS A 29 17.58 -53.63 -18.56
N HIS A 30 18.43 -54.53 -18.03
CA HIS A 30 18.61 -54.70 -16.58
C HIS A 30 19.13 -53.45 -15.86
N GLU A 31 19.99 -52.66 -16.51
CA GLU A 31 20.55 -51.44 -15.91
C GLU A 31 19.47 -50.36 -15.72
N CYS A 32 18.62 -50.14 -16.72
CA CYS A 32 17.50 -49.20 -16.59
C CYS A 32 16.45 -49.69 -15.59
N SER A 33 16.23 -51.02 -15.49
CA SER A 33 15.34 -51.60 -14.49
C SER A 33 15.86 -51.40 -13.06
N ALA A 34 17.17 -51.56 -12.83
CA ALA A 34 17.78 -51.31 -11.52
C ALA A 34 17.65 -49.83 -11.12
N ARG A 35 17.99 -48.91 -12.02
CA ARG A 35 17.83 -47.46 -11.80
C ARG A 35 16.39 -47.06 -11.51
N PHE A 36 15.43 -47.67 -12.22
CA PHE A 36 14.02 -47.47 -11.98
C PHE A 36 13.59 -47.94 -10.58
N SER A 37 14.08 -49.11 -10.13
CA SER A 37 13.77 -49.60 -8.78
C SER A 37 14.37 -48.72 -7.69
N ASP A 38 15.58 -48.17 -7.91
CA ASP A 38 16.21 -47.24 -6.96
C ASP A 38 15.41 -45.94 -6.83
N LEU A 39 14.98 -45.37 -7.96
CA LEU A 39 14.12 -44.18 -7.96
C LEU A 39 12.76 -44.45 -7.31
N GLN A 40 12.12 -45.58 -7.62
CA GLN A 40 10.86 -45.95 -6.98
C GLN A 40 11.00 -46.09 -5.46
N ASN A 41 12.10 -46.66 -4.97
CA ASN A 41 12.37 -46.75 -3.54
C ASN A 41 12.53 -45.38 -2.89
N LEU A 42 13.20 -44.43 -3.56
CA LEU A 42 13.33 -43.06 -3.06
C LEU A 42 11.97 -42.36 -2.95
N PHE A 43 11.10 -42.49 -3.96
CA PHE A 43 9.75 -41.93 -3.89
C PHE A 43 8.91 -42.55 -2.77
N LEU A 44 9.01 -43.87 -2.56
CA LEU A 44 8.33 -44.53 -1.43
C LEU A 44 8.85 -44.05 -0.07
N GLU A 45 10.15 -43.77 0.05
CA GLU A 45 10.74 -43.19 1.26
C GLU A 45 10.21 -41.77 1.50
N LEU A 46 10.15 -40.94 0.45
CA LEU A 46 9.60 -39.60 0.52
C LEU A 46 8.11 -39.59 0.89
N ASP A 47 7.31 -40.48 0.31
CA ASP A 47 5.88 -40.62 0.64
C ASP A 47 5.65 -41.14 2.07
N SER A 48 6.64 -41.85 2.63
CA SER A 48 6.59 -42.33 4.02
C SER A 48 6.95 -41.26 5.04
N LEU A 49 7.45 -40.10 4.60
CA LEU A 49 7.77 -38.99 5.50
C LEU A 49 6.50 -38.50 6.20
N PRO A 50 6.56 -38.22 7.51
CA PRO A 50 5.40 -37.79 8.25
C PRO A 50 4.93 -36.42 7.75
N ASP A 51 3.62 -36.29 7.52
CA ASP A 51 3.00 -35.01 7.21
C ASP A 51 3.32 -33.98 8.30
N LEU A 52 3.87 -32.84 7.89
CA LEU A 52 4.16 -31.74 8.81
C LEU A 52 2.85 -31.15 9.32
N GLN A 53 2.54 -31.43 10.58
CA GLN A 53 1.48 -30.70 11.28
C GLN A 53 1.95 -29.26 11.49
N LEU A 54 1.22 -28.30 10.93
CA LEU A 54 1.48 -26.89 11.17
C LEU A 54 1.34 -26.61 12.67
N THR A 55 2.43 -26.15 13.31
CA THR A 55 2.48 -25.81 14.75
C THR A 55 1.48 -24.72 15.14
N ARG A 56 1.01 -23.95 14.14
CA ARG A 56 0.07 -22.86 14.35
C ARG A 56 -1.03 -22.92 13.32
N ASP A 57 -2.25 -22.77 13.82
CA ASP A 57 -3.44 -22.59 13.01
C ASP A 57 -3.40 -21.25 12.26
N LEU A 58 -3.10 -21.32 10.96
CA LEU A 58 -3.08 -20.16 10.06
C LEU A 58 -4.49 -19.75 9.60
N SER A 59 -5.50 -20.61 9.78
CA SER A 59 -6.88 -20.32 9.32
C SER A 59 -7.46 -19.08 10.00
N LYS A 60 -7.07 -18.83 11.26
CA LYS A 60 -7.46 -17.64 12.03
C LYS A 60 -6.95 -16.33 11.42
N ARG A 61 -5.85 -16.36 10.66
CA ARG A 61 -5.28 -15.18 9.98
C ARG A 61 -6.02 -14.86 8.69
N PHE A 62 -6.63 -15.87 8.09
CA PHE A 62 -7.51 -15.75 6.94
C PHE A 62 -8.97 -15.73 7.36
N ASN A 63 -9.30 -15.11 8.50
CA ASN A 63 -10.66 -14.70 8.71
C ASN A 63 -10.92 -13.66 7.60
N PRO A 64 -11.76 -13.94 6.59
CA PRO A 64 -12.14 -12.90 5.66
C PRO A 64 -12.98 -11.97 6.51
N SER A 65 -12.35 -10.96 7.10
CA SER A 65 -13.03 -9.74 7.46
C SER A 65 -13.65 -9.29 6.15
N ARG A 66 -14.88 -9.76 5.90
CA ARG A 66 -15.85 -9.14 5.02
C ARG A 66 -16.12 -7.80 5.67
N GLU A 67 -15.15 -6.91 5.59
CA GLU A 67 -15.41 -5.51 5.42
C GLU A 67 -16.09 -5.42 4.05
N LEU A 68 -17.37 -5.80 4.05
CA LEU A 68 -18.32 -5.44 3.03
C LEU A 68 -18.11 -3.94 2.84
N ILE A 69 -17.63 -3.57 1.65
CA ILE A 69 -17.46 -2.20 1.21
C ILE A 69 -18.67 -1.43 1.72
N ARG A 70 -18.44 -0.61 2.74
CA ARG A 70 -19.50 0.02 3.52
C ARG A 70 -20.14 1.04 2.61
N VAL A 71 -21.27 0.69 2.01
CA VAL A 71 -21.98 1.58 1.09
C VAL A 71 -22.24 2.88 1.84
N PRO A 72 -21.73 4.03 1.36
CA PRO A 72 -21.86 5.28 2.08
C PRO A 72 -23.34 5.57 2.29
N THR A 73 -23.71 5.82 3.54
CA THR A 73 -25.11 6.07 3.91
C THR A 73 -25.61 7.32 3.18
N ARG A 74 -26.90 7.37 2.82
CA ARG A 74 -27.50 8.51 2.08
C ARG A 74 -27.24 9.87 2.73
N TRP A 75 -27.06 9.90 4.05
CA TRP A 75 -26.72 11.09 4.83
C TRP A 75 -25.32 11.64 4.52
N PHE A 76 -24.35 10.77 4.23
CA PHE A 76 -23.00 11.19 3.84
C PHE A 76 -23.04 11.97 2.52
N ASN A 77 -23.75 11.44 1.53
CA ASN A 77 -23.88 12.11 0.24
C ASN A 77 -24.58 13.47 0.41
N LEU A 78 -25.64 13.56 1.22
CA LEU A 78 -26.32 14.83 1.49
C LEU A 78 -25.41 15.88 2.13
N THR A 79 -24.56 15.48 3.09
CA THR A 79 -23.62 16.42 3.72
C THR A 79 -22.52 16.87 2.79
N VAL A 80 -22.01 15.98 1.93
CA VAL A 80 -21.01 16.33 0.92
C VAL A 80 -21.62 17.29 -0.12
N PHE A 81 -22.84 17.02 -0.59
CA PHE A 81 -23.55 17.92 -1.50
C PHE A 81 -23.84 19.28 -0.86
N ALA A 82 -24.27 19.31 0.41
CA ALA A 82 -24.51 20.55 1.13
C ALA A 82 -23.22 21.38 1.29
N GLN A 83 -22.10 20.74 1.68
CA GLN A 83 -20.81 21.41 1.78
C GLN A 83 -20.31 21.93 0.43
N ALA A 84 -20.41 21.13 -0.63
CA ALA A 84 -20.01 21.55 -1.97
C ALA A 84 -20.85 22.75 -2.45
N THR A 85 -22.16 22.73 -2.18
CA THR A 85 -23.05 23.84 -2.54
C THR A 85 -22.70 25.11 -1.76
N ILE A 86 -22.48 25.02 -0.45
CA ILE A 86 -22.09 26.16 0.39
C ILE A 86 -20.73 26.71 -0.05
N ALA A 87 -19.76 25.85 -0.32
CA ALA A 87 -18.43 26.26 -0.80
C ALA A 87 -18.52 26.98 -2.15
N LEU A 88 -19.37 26.50 -3.07
CA LEU A 88 -19.58 27.12 -4.37
C LEU A 88 -20.26 28.49 -4.25
N VAL A 89 -21.26 28.62 -3.37
CA VAL A 89 -21.91 29.91 -3.08
C VAL A 89 -20.92 30.89 -2.45
N ALA A 90 -20.13 30.43 -1.47
CA ALA A 90 -19.09 31.24 -0.84
C ALA A 90 -18.03 31.70 -1.84
N LEU A 91 -17.62 30.82 -2.76
CA LEU A 91 -16.69 31.16 -3.84
C LEU A 91 -17.27 32.26 -4.74
N ILE A 92 -18.52 32.12 -5.19
CA ILE A 92 -19.19 33.12 -6.04
C ILE A 92 -19.25 34.48 -5.35
N ILE A 93 -19.56 34.51 -4.05
CA ILE A 93 -19.60 35.75 -3.26
C ILE A 93 -18.19 36.31 -3.05
N ALA A 94 -17.17 35.46 -2.90
CA ALA A 94 -15.79 35.89 -2.67
C ALA A 94 -15.13 36.45 -3.93
N ILE A 95 -15.50 36.01 -5.14
CA ILE A 95 -14.92 36.47 -6.42
C ILE A 95 -14.83 38.02 -6.55
N PRO A 96 -15.91 38.80 -6.33
CA PRO A 96 -15.82 40.26 -6.44
C PRO A 96 -14.89 40.88 -5.40
N PHE A 97 -14.82 40.32 -4.19
CA PHE A 97 -13.88 40.79 -3.16
C PHE A 97 -12.45 40.45 -3.55
N ILE A 98 -12.19 39.23 -4.01
CA ILE A 98 -10.86 38.80 -4.48
C ILE A 98 -10.39 39.68 -5.64
N ALA A 99 -11.27 40.05 -6.57
CA ALA A 99 -10.92 40.94 -7.69
C ALA A 99 -10.52 42.35 -7.22
N ILE A 100 -11.19 42.89 -6.20
CA ILE A 100 -10.85 44.21 -5.60
C ILE A 100 -9.50 44.14 -4.88
N TYR A 101 -9.26 43.07 -4.11
CA TYR A 101 -8.00 42.89 -3.38
C TYR A 101 -6.83 42.51 -4.30
N LEU A 102 -7.05 41.78 -5.39
CA LEU A 102 -6.00 41.41 -6.36
C LEU A 102 -5.32 42.61 -7.01
N GLN A 103 -6.04 43.73 -7.19
CA GLN A 103 -5.43 44.97 -7.70
C GLN A 103 -4.56 45.70 -6.66
N GLN A 104 -4.73 45.42 -5.38
CA GLN A 104 -3.93 45.99 -4.28
C GLN A 104 -2.79 45.07 -3.84
N ILE A 105 -2.81 43.80 -4.26
CA ILE A 105 -1.74 42.86 -3.96
C ILE A 105 -0.57 43.19 -4.88
N ASP A 106 0.47 43.76 -4.29
CA ASP A 106 1.77 43.86 -4.93
C ASP A 106 2.28 42.44 -5.20
N THR A 107 2.27 42.02 -6.46
CA THR A 107 2.62 40.67 -6.89
C THR A 107 4.05 40.30 -6.47
N THR A 108 4.89 41.30 -6.22
CA THR A 108 6.24 41.13 -5.70
C THR A 108 6.24 40.55 -4.28
N MET A 109 5.35 41.00 -3.38
CA MET A 109 5.22 40.47 -2.01
C MET A 109 4.78 39.00 -1.98
N LEU A 110 3.94 38.60 -2.94
CA LEU A 110 3.41 37.25 -3.03
C LEU A 110 4.46 36.27 -3.59
N VAL A 111 5.25 36.73 -4.56
CA VAL A 111 6.39 35.98 -5.10
C VAL A 111 7.50 35.83 -4.06
N THR A 112 7.82 36.88 -3.28
CA THR A 112 8.82 36.78 -2.21
C THR A 112 8.37 35.85 -1.09
N SER A 113 7.11 35.94 -0.65
CA SER A 113 6.56 35.04 0.38
C SER A 113 6.56 33.57 -0.08
N PHE A 114 6.21 33.32 -1.34
CA PHE A 114 6.25 31.96 -1.89
C PHE A 114 7.68 31.44 -2.02
N ALA A 115 8.62 32.29 -2.44
CA ALA A 115 10.03 31.96 -2.50
C ALA A 115 10.59 31.64 -1.10
N GLU A 116 10.24 32.42 -0.08
CA GLU A 116 10.64 32.16 1.31
C GLU A 116 10.13 30.80 1.80
N VAL A 117 8.83 30.51 1.60
CA VAL A 117 8.26 29.19 1.95
C VAL A 117 8.94 28.05 1.20
N GLN A 118 9.24 28.23 -0.09
CA GLN A 118 9.95 27.23 -0.89
C GLN A 118 11.38 27.01 -0.38
N THR A 119 12.08 28.06 0.05
CA THR A 119 13.42 27.92 0.64
C THR A 119 13.38 27.24 2.01
N LEU A 120 12.38 27.53 2.84
CA LEU A 120 12.17 26.89 4.14
C LEU A 120 11.83 25.40 3.97
N TRP A 121 11.04 25.07 2.95
CA TRP A 121 10.70 23.69 2.62
C TRP A 121 11.92 22.90 2.14
N ASN A 122 12.72 23.49 1.26
CA ASN A 122 13.92 22.83 0.74
C ASN A 122 14.99 22.64 1.83
N THR A 123 15.18 23.63 2.72
CA THR A 123 16.11 23.50 3.86
C THR A 123 15.65 22.45 4.87
N TRP A 124 14.34 22.33 5.12
CA TRP A 124 13.79 21.26 5.94
C TRP A 124 13.99 19.88 5.31
N LEU A 125 13.76 19.74 4.00
CA LEU A 125 14.01 18.49 3.27
C LEU A 125 15.50 18.10 3.28
N ASP A 126 16.39 19.09 3.18
CA ASP A 126 17.83 18.87 3.21
C ASP A 126 18.32 18.48 4.62
N ALA A 127 17.76 19.08 5.66
CA ALA A 127 18.00 18.69 7.04
C ALA A 127 17.50 17.26 7.34
N LEU A 128 16.41 16.82 6.69
CA LEU A 128 15.92 15.45 6.79
C LEU A 128 16.77 14.46 5.99
N SER A 129 17.24 14.84 4.81
CA SER A 129 18.04 13.97 3.95
C SER A 129 19.44 13.73 4.52
N THR A 130 19.99 14.72 5.23
CA THR A 130 21.27 14.66 5.95
C THR A 130 21.12 14.22 7.41
N PHE A 131 19.91 13.83 7.83
CA PHE A 131 19.66 13.32 9.17
C PHE A 131 20.27 11.92 9.33
N GLU A 132 21.57 11.87 9.63
CA GLU A 132 22.21 10.68 10.17
C GLU A 132 21.77 10.51 11.62
N PHE A 133 21.21 9.34 11.97
CA PHE A 133 20.80 9.01 13.33
C PHE A 133 22.05 8.82 14.23
N GLU A 134 22.70 9.91 14.62
CA GLU A 134 23.71 9.87 15.67
C GLU A 134 23.01 10.06 17.02
N SER A 135 23.06 8.99 17.83
CA SER A 135 22.22 8.77 19.02
C SER A 135 22.47 9.68 20.24
N THR A 136 23.02 10.88 20.06
CA THR A 136 23.33 11.78 21.17
C THR A 136 22.89 13.21 20.90
N ALA A 137 21.90 13.65 21.69
CA ALA A 137 21.33 14.99 21.78
C ALA A 137 20.55 15.49 20.54
N PHE A 138 19.24 15.25 20.58
CA PHE A 138 18.27 15.91 19.71
C PHE A 138 18.15 17.38 20.10
N GLU A 139 18.96 18.26 19.50
CA GLU A 139 18.72 19.70 19.50
C GLU A 139 17.76 20.03 18.34
N LEU A 140 16.50 20.37 18.68
CA LEU A 140 15.52 20.84 17.71
C LEU A 140 16.05 22.13 17.05
N PRO A 141 16.09 22.21 15.71
CA PRO A 141 16.25 23.47 15.03
C PRO A 141 15.17 24.43 15.52
N THR A 142 15.57 25.59 16.03
CA THR A 142 14.62 26.65 16.41
C THR A 142 13.87 27.07 15.16
N LEU A 143 12.61 26.65 15.05
CA LEU A 143 11.74 27.06 13.96
C LEU A 143 11.68 28.60 13.94
N PRO A 144 11.90 29.24 12.78
CA PRO A 144 11.68 30.67 12.67
C PRO A 144 10.23 30.95 13.06
N ILE A 145 10.03 31.84 14.03
CA ILE A 145 8.70 32.33 14.41
C ILE A 145 8.24 33.19 13.24
N VAL A 146 7.57 32.56 12.28
CA VAL A 146 6.92 33.27 11.17
C VAL A 146 5.78 34.06 11.80
N GLU A 147 5.79 35.39 11.65
CA GLU A 147 4.63 36.21 11.99
C GLU A 147 3.45 35.70 11.16
N MET A 148 2.55 34.99 11.83
CA MET A 148 1.41 34.34 11.20
C MET A 148 0.51 35.43 10.63
N SER A 149 0.68 35.71 9.34
CA SER A 149 -0.17 36.64 8.61
C SER A 149 -1.64 36.27 8.86
N SER A 150 -2.51 37.27 8.94
CA SER A 150 -3.96 37.08 9.16
C SER A 150 -4.58 36.07 8.18
N LEU A 151 -3.98 35.94 6.99
CA LEU A 151 -4.29 34.93 5.98
C LEU A 151 -4.00 33.50 6.47
N LEU A 152 -2.85 33.22 7.07
CA LEU A 152 -2.52 31.89 7.60
C LEU A 152 -3.44 31.50 8.77
N ILE A 153 -3.79 32.44 9.64
CA ILE A 153 -4.70 32.19 10.77
C ILE A 153 -6.12 31.89 10.26
N SER A 154 -6.61 32.64 9.29
CA SER A 154 -7.93 32.38 8.69
C SER A 154 -7.98 31.04 7.96
N LEU A 155 -6.92 30.67 7.23
CA LEU A 155 -6.83 29.41 6.50
C LEU A 155 -6.72 28.22 7.48
N ALA A 156 -5.93 28.36 8.54
CA ALA A 156 -5.87 27.39 9.63
C ALA A 156 -7.23 27.22 10.33
N GLY A 157 -7.95 28.32 10.59
CA GLY A 157 -9.29 28.29 11.18
C GLY A 157 -10.30 27.55 10.29
N ILE A 158 -10.30 27.84 8.98
CA ILE A 158 -11.16 27.15 8.00
C ILE A 158 -10.82 25.65 7.97
N PHE A 159 -9.54 25.30 8.00
CA PHE A 159 -9.08 23.91 7.97
C PHE A 159 -9.48 23.15 9.25
N VAL A 160 -9.33 23.76 10.43
CA VAL A 160 -9.76 23.18 11.70
C VAL A 160 -11.27 22.96 11.72
N VAL A 161 -12.07 23.95 11.30
CA VAL A 161 -13.53 23.82 11.23
C VAL A 161 -13.93 22.73 10.23
N TRP A 162 -13.23 22.62 9.10
CA TRP A 162 -13.48 21.57 8.10
C TRP A 162 -13.15 20.17 8.62
N ILE A 163 -12.00 19.99 9.28
CA ILE A 163 -11.62 18.72 9.92
C ILE A 163 -12.59 18.34 11.02
N PHE A 164 -12.98 19.29 11.87
CA PHE A 164 -13.87 19.01 13.00
C PHE A 164 -15.27 18.66 12.51
N GLY A 165 -15.79 19.39 11.52
CA GLY A 165 -17.09 19.11 10.89
C GLY A 165 -17.13 17.74 10.22
N ASN A 166 -16.11 17.41 9.43
CA ASN A 166 -16.03 16.11 8.75
C ASN A 166 -15.69 14.96 9.71
N GLY A 167 -14.85 15.21 10.71
CA GLY A 167 -14.46 14.23 11.73
C GLY A 167 -15.63 13.80 12.61
N ILE A 168 -16.51 14.73 13.00
CA ILE A 168 -17.75 14.41 13.75
C ILE A 168 -18.70 13.58 12.89
N LEU A 169 -18.84 13.90 11.61
CA LEU A 169 -19.67 13.16 10.67
C LEU A 169 -19.20 11.71 10.49
N LEU A 170 -17.90 11.51 10.33
CA LEU A 170 -17.30 10.18 10.17
C LEU A 170 -17.37 9.37 11.48
N ARG A 171 -17.17 10.01 12.64
CA ARG A 171 -17.23 9.35 13.96
C ARG A 171 -18.61 8.79 14.28
N ASN A 172 -19.68 9.48 13.91
CA ASN A 172 -21.05 9.00 14.15
C ASN A 172 -21.44 7.80 13.27
N GLN A 173 -20.74 7.57 12.16
CA GLN A 173 -20.95 6.38 11.33
C GLN A 173 -20.21 5.16 11.86
N ILE A 174 -19.05 5.32 12.50
CA ILE A 174 -18.26 4.21 13.06
C ILE A 174 -18.96 3.58 14.27
N ARG A 175 -19.82 4.33 14.98
CA ARG A 175 -20.54 3.85 16.19
C ARG A 175 -21.90 3.17 15.93
N ARG A 176 -22.38 3.11 14.69
CA ARG A 176 -23.56 2.32 14.27
C ARG A 176 -23.13 1.11 13.48
#